data_AF-A0A520MVX6-F1
#
_entry.id   AF-A0A520MVX6-F1
#
_cell.length_a   1.000
_cell.length_b   1.000
_cell.length_c   1.000
_cell.angle_alpha   90.00
_cell.angle_beta   90.00
_cell.angle_gamma   90.00
#
_symmetry.space_group_name_H-M   'P 1'
#
loop_
_entity.id
_entity.type
_entity.pdbx_description
1 polymer ?
#
loop_
_entity_poly.entity_id
_entity_poly.type
_entity_poly.pdbx_seq_one_letter_code
_entity_poly.pdbx_strand_id
1 'polypeptide(L)'
;MEEKELSNLYIDVSQEILNKISFDSSLHDQHNQLLFLICVENSLLHLADSIYKIFNKDIEPIDSFGFKFKWIKLQEVNAIKNIIGKELDPDGLIYLVEDSKKKIIKADENLITTNQPNNLKKFSLILNKYKSFNELLRKILDEC
;
A
#
# COMPACT_ATOMS: atom_id res chain seq x y z
N MET A 1 1.24 10.56 -16.21
CA MET A 1 1.97 11.68 -15.60
C MET A 1 1.30 12.05 -14.28
N GLU A 2 0.04 12.50 -14.33
CA GLU A 2 -0.76 12.85 -13.13
C GLU A 2 -0.81 11.77 -12.04
N GLU A 3 -1.16 10.52 -12.36
CA GLU A 3 -1.23 9.45 -11.34
C GLU A 3 0.10 9.19 -10.63
N LYS A 4 1.20 9.24 -11.38
CA LYS A 4 2.53 9.01 -10.84
C LYS A 4 2.94 10.14 -9.89
N GLU A 5 2.57 11.37 -10.21
CA GLU A 5 2.80 12.53 -9.35
C GLU A 5 1.94 12.47 -8.08
N LEU A 6 0.66 12.11 -8.20
CA LEU A 6 -0.22 11.88 -7.04
C LEU A 6 0.31 10.76 -6.16
N SER A 7 0.75 9.65 -6.75
CA SER A 7 1.37 8.54 -6.04
C SER A 7 2.58 9.00 -5.21
N ASN A 8 3.46 9.80 -5.80
CA ASN A 8 4.62 10.36 -5.11
C ASN A 8 4.22 11.34 -3.99
N LEU A 9 3.26 12.24 -4.25
CA LEU A 9 2.78 13.18 -3.25
C LEU A 9 2.26 12.47 -2.00
N TYR A 10 1.45 11.43 -2.19
CA TYR A 10 0.90 10.68 -1.05
C TYR A 10 1.98 9.94 -0.26
N ILE A 11 3.03 9.42 -0.90
CA ILE A 11 4.11 8.76 -0.15
C ILE A 11 4.93 9.78 0.65
N ASP A 12 5.20 10.96 0.09
CA ASP A 12 5.92 12.04 0.78
C ASP A 12 5.12 12.50 2.01
N VAL A 13 3.82 12.74 1.85
CA VAL A 13 2.91 13.08 2.95
C VAL A 13 2.88 11.97 4.01
N SER A 14 2.88 10.70 3.61
CA SER A 14 2.93 9.59 4.57
C SER A 14 4.21 9.62 5.42
N GLN A 15 5.36 9.98 4.82
CA GLN A 15 6.63 10.10 5.52
C GLN A 15 6.60 11.24 6.56
N GLU A 16 5.96 12.35 6.24
CA GLU A 16 5.75 13.46 7.18
C GLU A 16 4.82 13.08 8.33
N ILE A 17 3.74 12.36 8.04
CA ILE A 17 2.80 11.89 9.07
C ILE A 17 3.48 10.91 10.01
N LEU A 18 4.34 10.01 9.50
CA LEU A 18 5.06 9.04 10.34
C LEU A 18 5.88 9.72 11.44
N ASN A 19 6.45 10.90 11.17
CA ASN A 19 7.21 11.67 12.15
C ASN A 19 6.34 12.28 13.26
N LYS A 20 5.01 12.29 13.09
CA LYS A 20 4.02 12.80 14.06
C LYS A 20 3.35 11.69 14.88
N ILE A 21 3.67 10.42 14.60
CA ILE A 21 3.10 9.26 15.30
C ILE A 21 3.95 8.95 16.53
N SER A 22 3.33 8.92 17.71
CA SER A 22 3.95 8.61 19.01
C SER A 22 3.78 7.15 19.42
N PHE A 23 2.85 6.40 18.82
CA PHE A 23 2.49 5.02 19.19
C PHE A 23 2.07 4.90 20.67
N ASP A 24 1.41 5.92 21.21
CA ASP A 24 1.01 6.03 22.62
C ASP A 24 -0.43 5.55 22.90
N SER A 25 -1.11 5.01 21.88
CA SER A 25 -2.50 4.53 21.93
C SER A 25 -3.56 5.63 22.13
N SER A 26 -3.19 6.92 22.13
CA SER A 26 -4.15 8.01 22.18
C SER A 26 -5.02 8.05 20.91
N LEU A 27 -6.23 8.58 21.00
CA LEU A 27 -7.10 8.76 19.82
C LEU A 27 -6.42 9.61 18.73
N HIS A 28 -5.67 10.64 19.14
CA HIS A 28 -4.91 11.47 18.21
C HIS A 28 -3.83 10.66 17.48
N ASP A 29 -3.08 9.82 18.20
CA ASP A 29 -2.08 8.94 17.63
C ASP A 29 -2.71 7.88 16.72
N GLN A 30 -3.83 7.27 17.11
CA GLN A 30 -4.59 6.33 16.27
C GLN A 30 -5.06 6.98 14.96
N HIS A 31 -5.53 8.23 15.01
CA HIS A 31 -5.87 8.99 13.81
C HIS A 31 -4.66 9.23 12.91
N ASN A 32 -3.50 9.62 13.47
CA ASN A 32 -2.29 9.79 12.69
C ASN A 32 -1.81 8.47 12.08
N GLN A 33 -1.92 7.36 12.81
CA GLN A 33 -1.62 6.03 12.27
C GLN A 33 -2.55 5.65 11.11
N LEU A 34 -3.85 5.91 11.23
CA LEU A 34 -4.82 5.66 10.16
C LEU A 34 -4.54 6.55 8.95
N LEU A 35 -4.26 7.84 9.17
CA LEU A 35 -3.94 8.79 8.12
C LEU A 35 -2.68 8.37 7.36
N PHE A 36 -1.64 7.93 8.07
CA PHE A 36 -0.43 7.35 7.47
C PHE A 36 -0.77 6.22 6.50
N LEU A 37 -1.57 5.24 6.95
CA LEU A 37 -1.94 4.08 6.13
C LEU A 37 -2.80 4.48 4.92
N ILE A 38 -3.72 5.44 5.09
CA ILE A 38 -4.54 5.97 3.99
C ILE A 38 -3.66 6.66 2.95
N CYS A 39 -2.65 7.43 3.36
CA CYS A 39 -1.71 8.03 2.42
C CYS A 39 -0.93 6.96 1.64
N VAL A 40 -0.39 5.92 2.31
CA VAL A 40 0.28 4.81 1.62
C VAL A 40 -0.68 4.08 0.66
N GLU A 41 -1.91 3.84 1.08
CA GLU A 41 -2.95 3.20 0.25
C GLU A 41 -3.29 4.02 -1.00
N ASN A 42 -3.52 5.33 -0.85
CA ASN A 42 -3.77 6.22 -1.98
C ASN A 42 -2.57 6.31 -2.92
N SER A 43 -1.36 6.34 -2.36
CA SER A 43 -0.13 6.28 -3.14
C SER A 43 -0.09 5.05 -4.03
N LEU A 44 -0.42 3.88 -3.48
CA LEU A 44 -0.48 2.62 -4.23
C LEU A 44 -1.68 2.52 -5.18
N LEU A 45 -2.82 3.15 -4.87
CA LEU A 45 -3.96 3.24 -5.78
C LEU A 45 -3.58 3.97 -7.06
N HIS A 46 -3.00 5.17 -6.93
CA HIS A 46 -2.54 5.94 -8.08
C HIS A 46 -1.37 5.26 -8.80
N LEU A 47 -0.49 4.56 -8.08
CA LEU A 47 0.54 3.75 -8.71
C LEU A 47 -0.10 2.67 -9.59
N ALA A 48 -1.09 1.93 -9.09
CA ALA A 48 -1.81 0.92 -9.87
C ALA A 48 -2.42 1.50 -11.14
N ASP A 49 -3.05 2.68 -11.05
CA ASP A 49 -3.62 3.37 -12.22
C ASP A 49 -2.54 3.81 -13.22
N SER A 50 -1.38 4.25 -12.74
CA SER A 50 -0.23 4.55 -13.60
C SER A 50 0.30 3.31 -14.30
N ILE A 51 0.36 2.15 -13.64
CA ILE A 51 0.81 0.88 -14.23
C ILE A 51 -0.23 0.36 -15.23
N TYR A 52 -1.51 0.44 -14.88
CA TYR A 52 -2.60 0.02 -15.76
C TYR A 52 -2.56 0.74 -17.11
N LYS A 53 -2.26 2.05 -17.12
CA LYS A 53 -2.12 2.83 -18.36
C LYS A 53 -1.07 2.26 -19.34
N ILE A 54 -0.12 1.46 -18.85
CA ILE A 54 0.90 0.79 -19.66
C ILE A 54 0.36 -0.52 -20.27
N PHE A 55 -0.44 -1.27 -19.50
CA PHE A 55 -0.95 -2.60 -19.86
C PHE A 55 -2.46 -2.63 -20.18
N ASN A 56 -3.07 -1.48 -20.46
CA ASN A 56 -4.54 -1.35 -20.57
C ASN A 56 -5.16 -2.16 -21.72
N LYS A 57 -4.35 -2.65 -22.67
CA LYS A 57 -4.78 -3.53 -23.76
C LYS A 57 -4.81 -5.00 -23.34
N ASP A 58 -4.13 -5.36 -22.26
CA ASP A 58 -3.93 -6.73 -21.83
C ASP A 58 -4.94 -7.18 -20.77
N ILE A 59 -5.58 -6.23 -20.06
CA ILE A 59 -6.54 -6.52 -18.99
C ILE A 59 -7.75 -5.57 -19.01
N GLU A 60 -8.84 -6.01 -18.39
CA GLU A 60 -10.06 -5.21 -18.22
C GLU A 60 -9.82 -3.92 -17.41
N PRO A 61 -10.64 -2.87 -17.60
CA PRO A 61 -10.57 -1.64 -16.84
C PRO A 61 -10.61 -1.84 -15.34
N ILE A 62 -9.73 -1.14 -14.61
CA ILE A 62 -9.59 -1.30 -13.16
C ILE A 62 -10.22 -0.17 -12.33
N ASP A 63 -10.82 0.83 -12.97
CA ASP A 63 -11.22 2.10 -12.33
C ASP A 63 -12.28 1.92 -11.23
N SER A 64 -13.11 0.87 -11.33
CA SER A 64 -14.17 0.55 -10.37
C SER A 64 -13.68 -0.26 -9.15
N PHE A 65 -12.44 -0.75 -9.15
CA PHE A 65 -11.93 -1.57 -8.05
C PHE A 65 -11.30 -0.72 -6.94
N GLY A 66 -11.49 -1.19 -5.70
CA GLY A 66 -10.77 -0.67 -4.54
C GLY A 66 -9.31 -1.14 -4.49
N PHE A 67 -8.58 -0.61 -3.51
CA PHE A 67 -7.13 -0.77 -3.32
C PHE A 67 -6.57 -2.16 -3.67
N LYS A 68 -6.86 -3.18 -2.84
CA LYS A 68 -6.31 -4.53 -3.04
C LYS A 68 -6.70 -5.14 -4.38
N PHE A 69 -7.94 -4.90 -4.83
CA PHE A 69 -8.48 -5.54 -6.03
C PHE A 69 -7.88 -4.99 -7.33
N LYS A 70 -7.50 -3.70 -7.37
CA LYS A 70 -6.70 -3.17 -8.49
C LYS A 70 -5.42 -3.97 -8.70
N TRP A 71 -4.71 -4.27 -7.62
CA TRP A 71 -3.48 -5.07 -7.67
C TRP A 71 -3.74 -6.52 -8.06
N ILE A 72 -4.81 -7.15 -7.55
CA ILE A 72 -5.20 -8.50 -7.99
C ILE A 72 -5.43 -8.55 -9.51
N LYS A 73 -6.07 -7.53 -10.08
CA LYS A 73 -6.27 -7.45 -11.53
C LYS A 73 -4.98 -7.23 -12.30
N LEU A 74 -4.11 -6.33 -11.85
CA LEU A 74 -2.79 -6.14 -12.45
C LEU A 74 -1.92 -7.40 -12.40
N GLN A 75 -2.16 -8.31 -11.44
CA GLN A 75 -1.46 -9.60 -11.37
C GLN A 75 -1.77 -10.53 -12.56
N GLU A 76 -2.84 -10.29 -13.31
CA GLU A 76 -3.18 -11.06 -14.52
C GLU A 76 -2.17 -10.80 -15.67
N VAL A 77 -1.43 -9.68 -15.61
CA VAL A 77 -0.37 -9.34 -16.59
C VAL A 77 0.88 -10.19 -16.33
N ASN A 78 1.24 -11.03 -17.30
CA ASN A 78 2.36 -11.98 -17.18
C ASN A 78 3.70 -11.34 -16.77
N ALA A 79 4.02 -10.14 -17.27
CA ALA A 79 5.28 -9.45 -17.00
C ALA A 79 5.47 -9.08 -15.52
N ILE A 80 4.37 -8.74 -14.82
CA ILE A 80 4.40 -8.23 -13.44
C ILE A 80 3.73 -9.15 -12.42
N LYS A 81 3.10 -10.23 -12.88
CA LYS A 81 2.38 -11.23 -12.08
C LYS A 81 3.12 -11.68 -10.82
N ASN A 82 4.39 -12.05 -10.97
CA ASN A 82 5.19 -12.60 -9.87
C ASN A 82 5.61 -11.53 -8.86
N ILE A 83 5.82 -10.28 -9.31
CA ILE A 83 6.14 -9.18 -8.39
C ILE A 83 4.89 -8.85 -7.58
N ILE A 84 3.75 -8.64 -8.25
CA ILE A 84 2.49 -8.29 -7.57
C ILE A 84 2.05 -9.41 -6.62
N GLY A 85 2.17 -10.68 -7.04
CA GLY A 85 1.81 -11.82 -6.19
C GLY A 85 2.51 -11.80 -4.84
N LYS A 86 3.82 -11.50 -4.80
CA LYS A 86 4.59 -11.39 -3.56
C LYS A 86 4.10 -10.27 -2.64
N GLU A 87 3.58 -9.18 -3.20
CA GLU A 87 3.07 -8.08 -2.40
C GLU A 87 1.68 -8.34 -1.81
N LEU A 88 0.96 -9.35 -2.33
CA LEU A 88 -0.35 -9.80 -1.82
C LEU A 88 -0.23 -10.87 -0.73
N ASP A 89 0.92 -11.54 -0.61
CA ASP A 89 1.22 -12.55 0.42
C ASP A 89 1.27 -11.92 1.83
N PRO A 90 1.17 -12.70 2.93
CA PRO A 90 1.14 -12.17 4.31
C PRO A 90 2.29 -11.25 4.75
N ASP A 91 3.45 -11.34 4.09
CA ASP A 91 4.59 -10.46 4.33
C ASP A 91 4.75 -9.36 3.26
N GLY A 92 3.86 -9.33 2.27
CA GLY A 92 3.84 -8.39 1.16
C GLY A 92 3.27 -7.03 1.53
N LEU A 93 3.68 -5.98 0.82
CA LEU A 93 3.28 -4.60 1.09
C LEU A 93 1.76 -4.40 1.17
N ILE A 94 1.02 -4.91 0.18
CA ILE A 94 -0.44 -4.73 0.10
C ILE A 94 -1.12 -5.40 1.30
N TYR A 95 -0.68 -6.60 1.67
CA TYR A 95 -1.18 -7.28 2.86
C TYR A 95 -0.87 -6.49 4.13
N LEU A 96 0.37 -6.01 4.27
CA LEU A 96 0.81 -5.28 5.47
C LEU A 96 -0.01 -4.01 5.70
N VAL A 97 -0.34 -3.26 4.65
CA VAL A 97 -1.21 -2.06 4.73
C VAL A 97 -2.62 -2.45 5.21
N GLU A 98 -3.22 -3.47 4.60
CA GLU A 98 -4.55 -3.99 4.96
C GLU A 98 -4.61 -4.49 6.41
N ASP A 99 -3.63 -5.30 6.84
CA ASP A 99 -3.52 -5.83 8.21
C ASP A 99 -3.37 -4.68 9.22
N SER A 100 -2.49 -3.73 8.95
CA SER A 100 -2.29 -2.57 9.80
C SER A 100 -3.54 -1.69 9.92
N LYS A 101 -4.31 -1.49 8.84
CA LYS A 101 -5.58 -0.76 8.90
C LYS A 101 -6.62 -1.50 9.75
N LYS A 102 -6.77 -2.81 9.54
CA LYS A 102 -7.71 -3.64 10.30
C LYS A 102 -7.43 -3.60 11.80
N LYS A 103 -6.16 -3.59 12.21
CA LYS A 103 -5.77 -3.50 13.62
C LYS A 103 -6.19 -2.21 14.30
N ILE A 104 -6.21 -1.10 13.57
CA ILE A 104 -6.66 0.19 14.12
C ILE A 104 -8.18 0.22 14.21
N ILE A 105 -8.89 -0.26 13.16
CA ILE A 105 -10.35 -0.23 13.09
C ILE A 105 -11.00 -1.24 14.06
N LYS A 106 -10.39 -2.42 14.24
CA LYS A 106 -10.92 -3.52 15.07
C LYS A 106 -10.54 -3.44 16.56
N ALA A 107 -10.00 -2.31 17.03
CA ALA A 107 -9.65 -2.16 18.43
C ALA A 107 -10.86 -2.26 19.40
N ASP A 108 -12.10 -2.33 18.88
CA ASP A 108 -13.35 -2.19 19.67
C ASP A 108 -14.19 -3.47 19.87
N GLU A 109 -13.74 -4.67 19.48
CA GLU A 109 -14.52 -5.90 19.73
C GLU A 109 -13.64 -7.09 20.11
N ASN A 110 -13.61 -7.44 21.41
CA ASN A 110 -13.44 -8.76 22.09
C ASN A 110 -12.77 -9.97 21.36
N LEU A 111 -11.98 -9.77 20.32
CA LEU A 111 -11.32 -10.79 19.54
C LEU A 111 -9.84 -10.72 19.86
N ILE A 112 -9.39 -11.69 20.66
CA ILE A 112 -7.96 -11.98 20.84
C ILE A 112 -7.41 -12.41 19.48
N THR A 113 -6.87 -11.47 18.72
CA THR A 113 -6.08 -11.76 17.52
C THR A 113 -4.62 -11.82 17.94
N THR A 114 -3.93 -12.90 17.57
CA THR A 114 -2.54 -13.19 17.95
C THR A 114 -1.49 -12.30 17.25
N ASN A 115 -1.90 -11.16 16.70
CA ASN A 115 -1.04 -10.34 15.85
C ASN A 115 -0.44 -9.16 16.62
N GLN A 116 0.88 -8.97 16.48
CA GLN A 116 1.59 -7.82 17.07
C GLN A 116 0.93 -6.48 16.68
N PRO A 117 0.83 -5.53 17.62
CA PRO A 117 0.26 -4.20 17.38
C PRO A 117 1.10 -3.41 16.37
N ASN A 118 0.50 -2.39 15.77
CA ASN A 118 1.23 -1.44 14.95
C ASN A 118 2.30 -0.73 15.79
N ASN A 119 3.48 -0.55 15.21
CA ASN A 119 4.60 0.11 15.84
C ASN A 119 5.47 0.78 14.76
N LEU A 120 6.44 1.59 15.20
CA LEU A 120 7.35 2.29 14.30
C LEU A 120 8.08 1.35 13.34
N LYS A 121 8.49 0.16 13.80
CA LYS A 121 9.18 -0.84 12.96
C LYS A 121 8.28 -1.32 11.83
N LYS A 122 7.00 -1.57 12.11
CA LYS A 122 6.00 -1.99 11.11
C LYS A 122 5.77 -0.92 10.07
N PHE A 123 5.62 0.34 10.46
CA PHE A 123 5.37 1.44 9.52
C PHE A 123 6.62 1.79 8.70
N SER A 124 7.80 1.71 9.31
CA SER A 124 9.08 1.81 8.60
C SER A 124 9.23 0.68 7.57
N LEU A 125 8.83 -0.55 7.93
CA LEU A 125 8.83 -1.69 7.03
C LEU A 125 7.90 -1.48 5.82
N ILE A 126 6.70 -0.91 6.04
CA ILE A 126 5.76 -0.57 4.97
C ILE A 126 6.42 0.41 3.99
N LEU A 127 7.04 1.50 4.47
CA LEU A 127 7.72 2.46 3.59
C LEU A 127 8.92 1.86 2.85
N ASN A 128 9.69 1.01 3.51
CA ASN A 128 10.82 0.33 2.88
C ASN A 128 10.34 -0.64 1.78
N LYS A 129 9.27 -1.40 2.04
CA LYS A 129 8.68 -2.29 1.04
C LYS A 129 8.07 -1.52 -0.12
N TYR A 130 7.43 -0.37 0.15
CA TYR A 130 6.95 0.53 -0.91
C TYR A 130 8.08 0.95 -1.85
N LYS A 131 9.21 1.42 -1.30
CA LYS A 131 10.38 1.81 -2.10
C LYS A 131 10.89 0.65 -2.95
N SER A 132 11.13 -0.51 -2.33
CA SER A 132 11.60 -1.70 -3.03
C SER A 132 10.64 -2.17 -4.12
N PHE A 133 9.33 -2.16 -3.85
CA PHE A 133 8.32 -2.56 -4.82
C PHE A 133 8.27 -1.60 -6.01
N ASN A 134 8.28 -0.28 -5.77
CA ASN A 134 8.28 0.72 -6.81
C ASN A 134 9.55 0.64 -7.69
N GLU A 135 10.72 0.42 -7.09
CA GLU A 135 11.97 0.21 -7.83
C GLU A 135 11.93 -1.05 -8.71
N LEU A 136 11.40 -2.15 -8.18
CA LEU A 136 11.26 -3.41 -8.92
C LEU A 136 10.29 -3.25 -10.10
N LEU A 137 9.14 -2.61 -9.87
CA LEU A 137 8.20 -2.29 -10.95
C LEU A 137 8.86 -1.44 -12.02
N ARG A 138 9.55 -0.36 -11.65
CA ARG A 138 10.21 0.53 -12.61
C ARG A 138 11.22 -0.22 -13.48
N LYS A 139 12.03 -1.09 -12.89
CA LYS A 139 13.00 -1.90 -13.64
C LYS A 139 12.32 -2.79 -14.68
N ILE A 140 11.24 -3.48 -14.31
CA ILE A 140 10.50 -4.32 -15.26
C ILE A 140 9.89 -3.46 -16.38
N LEU A 141 9.33 -2.30 -16.06
CA LEU A 141 8.69 -1.44 -17.06
C LEU A 141 9.70 -0.77 -17.99
N ASP A 142 10.91 -0.48 -17.50
CA ASP A 142 12.00 0.05 -18.34
C ASP A 142 12.55 -1.04 -19.29
N GLU A 143 12.33 -2.33 -18.97
CA GLU A 143 12.73 -3.50 -19.78
C GLU A 143 11.64 -3.99 -20.76
N CYS A 144 10.40 -3.51 -20.65
CA CYS A 144 9.25 -3.89 -21.47
C CYS A 144 8.97 -2.88 -22.58
#